data_AF-A0A842TCK7-F1
#
_entry.id   AF-A0A842TCK7-F1
#
_cell.length_a   1.000
_cell.length_b   1.000
_cell.length_c   1.000
_cell.angle_alpha   90.00
_cell.angle_beta   90.00
_cell.angle_gamma   90.00
#
_symmetry.space_group_name_H-M   'P 1'
#
loop_
_entity.id
_entity.type
_entity.pdbx_description
1 polymer ?
#
loop_
_entity_poly.entity_id
_entity_poly.type
_entity_poly.pdbx_seq_one_letter_code
_entity_poly.pdbx_strand_id
1 'polypeptide(L)'
;MKDRKKDEMDARKLRLAKEALQVCNKFHRITGKKKIPLDDVADHLGIEKEDIQDAFDELVKTGEIGDDGDRDHMNYDDSGFLLDLIEKLLLEKQKEEEKEEKEKEIIEEKVNYYT
;
A
#
# COMPACT_ATOMS: atom_id res chain seq x y z
N MET A 1 -8.06 19.89 -8.11
CA MET A 1 -7.00 19.91 -7.06
C MET A 1 -7.12 18.75 -6.07
N LYS A 2 -7.87 17.66 -6.38
CA LYS A 2 -7.93 16.46 -5.53
C LYS A 2 -7.01 15.34 -6.03
N ASP A 3 -6.47 15.46 -7.24
CA ASP A 3 -5.84 14.35 -7.95
C ASP A 3 -4.35 14.17 -7.62
N ARG A 4 -3.63 15.24 -7.20
CA ARG A 4 -2.17 15.15 -6.96
C ARG A 4 -1.77 14.29 -5.75
N LYS A 5 -2.62 14.19 -4.73
CA LYS A 5 -2.29 13.40 -3.53
C LYS A 5 -2.35 11.89 -3.79
N LYS A 6 -3.14 11.47 -4.78
CA LYS A 6 -3.25 10.06 -5.15
C LYS A 6 -2.05 9.59 -5.98
N ASP A 7 -1.42 10.51 -6.71
CA ASP A 7 -0.21 10.25 -7.50
C ASP A 7 1.05 10.04 -6.64
N GLU A 8 1.09 10.58 -5.42
CA GLU A 8 2.25 10.47 -4.50
C GLU A 8 2.34 9.10 -3.79
N MET A 9 1.31 8.27 -3.91
CA MET A 9 1.24 7.00 -3.18
C MET A 9 2.20 5.98 -3.80
N ASP A 10 3.33 5.75 -3.13
CA ASP A 10 4.40 4.88 -3.60
C ASP A 10 3.92 3.41 -3.66
N ALA A 11 3.92 2.84 -4.87
CA ALA A 11 3.57 1.44 -5.10
C ALA A 11 4.42 0.46 -4.27
N ARG A 12 5.66 0.82 -3.94
CA ARG A 12 6.52 0.03 -3.03
C ARG A 12 5.97 0.03 -1.61
N LYS A 13 5.57 1.19 -1.09
CA LYS A 13 4.96 1.30 0.24
C LYS A 13 3.64 0.54 0.33
N LEU A 14 2.82 0.60 -0.73
CA LEU A 14 1.58 -0.18 -0.79
C LEU A 14 1.82 -1.69 -0.75
N ARG A 15 2.85 -2.17 -1.48
CA ARG A 15 3.25 -3.58 -1.42
C ARG A 15 3.73 -3.95 -0.02
N LEU A 16 4.52 -3.07 0.62
CA LEU A 16 4.99 -3.29 1.98
C LEU A 16 3.83 -3.36 2.99
N ALA A 17 2.88 -2.42 2.92
CA ALA A 17 1.67 -2.44 3.76
C ALA A 17 0.86 -3.72 3.57
N LYS A 18 0.75 -4.20 2.31
CA LYS A 18 0.10 -5.48 2.00
C LYS A 18 0.81 -6.65 2.68
N GLU A 19 2.13 -6.75 2.52
CA GLU A 19 2.94 -7.83 3.10
C GLU A 19 2.85 -7.82 4.64
N ALA A 20 2.96 -6.63 5.26
CA ALA A 20 2.80 -6.46 6.70
C ALA A 20 1.43 -6.95 7.19
N LEU A 21 0.33 -6.63 6.50
CA LEU A 21 -1.00 -7.14 6.85
C LEU A 21 -1.13 -8.65 6.69
N GLN A 22 -0.55 -9.22 5.64
CA GLN A 22 -0.57 -10.67 5.45
C GLN A 22 0.15 -11.39 6.61
N VAL A 23 1.25 -10.82 7.10
CA VAL A 23 1.94 -11.31 8.30
C VAL A 23 1.11 -11.11 9.55
N CYS A 24 0.46 -9.96 9.72
CA CYS A 24 -0.48 -9.72 10.84
C CYS A 24 -1.60 -10.78 10.87
N ASN A 25 -2.19 -11.09 9.71
CA ASN A 25 -3.21 -12.12 9.58
C ASN A 25 -2.68 -13.50 9.97
N LYS A 26 -1.44 -13.81 9.60
CA LYS A 26 -0.78 -15.06 9.98
C LYS A 26 -0.57 -15.13 11.49
N PHE A 27 -0.10 -14.05 12.12
CA PHE A 27 0.04 -13.99 13.58
C PHE A 27 -1.30 -14.08 14.30
N HIS A 28 -2.33 -13.41 13.80
CA HIS A 28 -3.68 -13.53 14.34
C HIS A 28 -4.17 -14.98 14.27
N ARG A 29 -4.03 -15.65 13.12
CA ARG A 29 -4.43 -17.07 12.96
C ARG A 29 -3.71 -18.02 13.90
N ILE A 30 -2.45 -17.73 14.24
CA ILE A 30 -1.64 -18.57 15.14
C ILE A 30 -1.94 -18.26 16.61
N THR A 31 -2.08 -17.00 16.98
CA THR A 31 -2.10 -16.54 18.39
C THR A 31 -3.47 -16.13 18.89
N GLY A 32 -4.43 -15.87 18.00
CA GLY A 32 -5.73 -15.27 18.29
C GLY A 32 -5.68 -13.80 18.72
N LYS A 33 -4.50 -13.17 18.77
CA LYS A 33 -4.35 -11.77 19.18
C LYS A 33 -4.88 -10.84 18.12
N LYS A 34 -5.70 -9.86 18.51
CA LYS A 34 -6.16 -8.79 17.61
C LYS A 34 -5.21 -7.59 17.54
N LYS A 35 -4.37 -7.43 18.56
CA LYS A 35 -3.36 -6.39 18.64
C LYS A 35 -2.00 -7.03 18.41
N ILE A 36 -1.46 -6.85 17.20
CA ILE A 36 -0.22 -7.47 16.76
C ILE A 36 0.91 -6.44 16.84
N PRO A 37 1.98 -6.67 17.64
CA PRO A 37 3.11 -5.75 17.69
C PRO A 37 3.77 -5.61 16.32
N LEU A 38 4.05 -4.37 15.89
CA LEU A 38 4.74 -4.12 14.64
C LEU A 38 6.18 -4.61 14.65
N ASP A 39 6.83 -4.63 15.82
CA ASP A 39 8.18 -5.19 15.97
C ASP A 39 8.21 -6.68 15.57
N ASP A 40 7.22 -7.47 16.02
CA ASP A 40 7.11 -8.89 15.64
C ASP A 40 6.89 -9.07 14.12
N VAL A 41 6.17 -8.13 13.50
CA VAL A 41 5.89 -8.12 12.05
C VAL A 41 7.14 -7.75 11.26
N ALA A 42 7.87 -6.72 11.71
CA ALA A 42 9.13 -6.27 11.15
C ALA A 42 10.19 -7.38 11.20
N ASP A 43 10.33 -8.05 12.35
CA ASP A 43 11.21 -9.20 12.53
C ASP A 43 10.87 -10.35 11.57
N HIS A 44 9.57 -10.59 11.31
CA HIS A 44 9.15 -11.63 10.36
C HIS A 44 9.50 -11.28 8.91
N LEU A 45 9.47 -10.00 8.55
CA LEU A 45 9.76 -9.50 7.21
C LEU A 45 11.25 -9.19 7.01
N GLY A 46 12.04 -9.09 8.08
CA GLY A 46 13.46 -8.73 8.02
C GLY A 46 13.70 -7.27 7.64
N ILE A 47 12.82 -6.37 8.09
CA ILE A 47 12.83 -4.93 7.80
C ILE A 47 12.74 -4.14 9.10
N GLU A 48 12.85 -2.81 9.03
CA GLU A 48 12.65 -1.96 10.20
C GLU A 48 11.15 -1.69 10.44
N LYS A 49 10.75 -1.53 11.70
CA LYS A 49 9.35 -1.20 12.05
C LYS A 49 8.93 0.12 11.41
N GLU A 50 9.86 1.07 11.36
CA GLU A 50 9.70 2.39 10.78
C GLU A 50 9.27 2.32 9.31
N ASP A 51 9.77 1.35 8.54
CA ASP A 51 9.35 1.15 7.14
C ASP A 51 7.87 0.76 7.06
N ILE A 52 7.40 -0.07 8.00
CA ILE A 52 5.99 -0.47 8.09
C ILE A 52 5.14 0.74 8.50
N GLN A 53 5.57 1.49 9.51
CA GLN A 53 4.88 2.71 9.96
C GLN A 53 4.78 3.73 8.82
N ASP A 54 5.86 3.97 8.08
CA ASP A 54 5.89 4.88 6.94
C ASP A 54 4.96 4.44 5.80
N ALA A 55 4.77 3.13 5.63
CA ALA A 55 3.84 2.59 4.65
C ALA A 55 2.38 2.82 5.04
N PHE A 56 2.01 2.63 6.30
CA PHE A 56 0.65 2.92 6.78
C PHE A 56 0.37 4.41 6.93
N ASP A 57 1.36 5.21 7.33
CA ASP A 57 1.28 6.67 7.38
C ASP A 57 0.94 7.26 6.00
N GLU A 58 1.41 6.63 4.92
CA GLU A 58 1.05 7.01 3.55
C GLU A 58 -0.46 6.84 3.30
N LEU A 59 -1.03 5.71 3.71
CA LEU A 59 -2.47 5.43 3.60
C LEU A 59 -3.32 6.37 4.46
N VAL A 60 -2.80 6.77 5.63
CA VAL A 60 -3.44 7.79 6.50
C VAL A 60 -3.40 9.16 5.83
N LYS A 61 -2.25 9.57 5.28
CA LYS A 61 -2.07 10.88 4.63
C LYS A 61 -2.94 11.07 3.39
N THR A 62 -3.15 10.00 2.64
CA THR A 62 -4.04 9.99 1.47
C THR A 62 -5.53 9.91 1.87
N GLY A 63 -5.81 9.55 3.13
CA GLY A 63 -7.17 9.47 3.68
C GLY A 63 -7.89 8.17 3.33
N GLU A 64 -7.15 7.15 2.87
CA GLU A 64 -7.67 5.82 2.57
C GLU A 64 -8.01 5.07 3.87
N ILE A 65 -7.26 5.33 4.94
CA ILE A 65 -7.53 4.83 6.30
C ILE A 65 -7.49 5.95 7.34
N GLY A 66 -8.08 5.69 8.51
CA GLY A 66 -7.97 6.56 9.68
C GLY A 66 -6.73 6.23 10.53
N ASP A 67 -6.23 7.22 11.26
CA ASP A 67 -5.23 7.04 12.31
C ASP A 67 -5.94 6.58 13.60
N ASP A 68 -5.58 5.40 14.10
CA ASP A 68 -6.12 4.83 15.34
C ASP A 68 -5.32 5.22 16.60
N GLY A 69 -4.20 5.93 16.42
CA GLY A 69 -3.30 6.39 17.46
C GLY A 69 -2.36 5.32 18.02
N ASP A 70 -2.38 4.08 17.51
CA ASP A 70 -1.54 2.98 17.97
C ASP A 70 -0.39 2.71 17.00
N ARG A 71 0.68 3.51 17.13
CA ARG A 71 1.81 3.42 16.21
C ARG A 71 2.67 2.17 16.37
N ASP A 72 2.51 1.42 17.46
CA ASP A 72 3.35 0.24 17.75
C ASP A 72 2.65 -1.08 17.43
N HIS A 73 1.36 -1.05 17.11
CA HIS A 73 0.61 -2.28 16.87
C HIS A 73 -0.31 -2.14 15.67
N MET A 74 -0.45 -3.24 14.93
CA MET A 74 -1.54 -3.40 14.00
C MET A 74 -2.77 -3.94 14.74
N ASN A 75 -3.85 -3.16 14.67
CA ASN A 75 -5.17 -3.59 15.07
C ASN A 75 -5.79 -4.41 13.95
N TYR A 76 -5.69 -5.73 14.08
CA TYR A 76 -6.23 -6.68 13.13
C TYR A 76 -7.77 -6.63 13.11
N ASP A 77 -8.31 -6.62 11.90
CA ASP A 77 -9.73 -6.67 11.61
C ASP A 77 -10.05 -7.92 10.75
N ASP A 78 -11.04 -8.69 11.20
CA ASP A 78 -11.51 -9.91 10.52
C ASP A 78 -12.27 -9.62 9.22
N SER A 79 -12.64 -8.37 8.95
CA SER A 79 -13.37 -7.99 7.74
C SER A 79 -12.57 -8.18 6.45
N GLY A 80 -11.23 -8.21 6.52
CA GLY A 80 -10.36 -8.21 5.34
C GLY A 80 -10.36 -6.90 4.55
N PHE A 81 -11.14 -5.90 4.96
CA PHE A 81 -11.34 -4.63 4.26
C PHE A 81 -10.02 -3.95 3.88
N LEU A 82 -9.08 -3.90 4.82
CA LEU A 82 -7.81 -3.19 4.62
C LEU A 82 -6.92 -3.87 3.57
N LEU A 83 -6.94 -5.20 3.50
CA LEU A 83 -6.22 -5.93 2.46
C LEU A 83 -6.86 -5.69 1.09
N ASP A 84 -8.18 -5.80 1.00
CA ASP A 84 -8.91 -5.56 -0.25
C ASP A 84 -8.70 -4.12 -0.77
N LEU A 85 -8.68 -3.15 0.15
CA LEU A 85 -8.39 -1.76 -0.16
C LEU A 85 -7.00 -1.61 -0.78
N ILE A 86 -5.96 -2.15 -0.14
CA ILE A 86 -4.59 -2.04 -0.65
C ILE A 86 -4.42 -2.76 -1.99
N GLU A 87 -5.07 -3.92 -2.18
CA GLU A 87 -5.06 -4.62 -3.47
C GLU A 87 -5.71 -3.79 -4.58
N LYS A 88 -6.84 -3.14 -4.28
CA LYS A 88 -7.50 -2.24 -5.22
C LYS A 88 -6.61 -1.05 -5.58
N LEU A 89 -5.95 -0.43 -4.60
CA LEU A 89 -5.05 0.70 -4.84
C LEU A 89 -3.83 0.29 -5.69
N LEU A 90 -3.26 -0.88 -5.45
CA LEU A 90 -2.19 -1.43 -6.29
C LEU A 90 -2.66 -1.67 -7.73
N LEU A 91 -3.88 -2.17 -7.93
CA LEU A 91 -4.44 -2.39 -9.25
C LEU A 91 -4.73 -1.06 -9.98
N GLU A 92 -5.18 -0.03 -9.26
CA GLU A 92 -5.37 1.31 -9.82
C GLU A 92 -4.03 1.88 -10.32
N LYS A 93 -2.95 1.73 -9.54
CA LYS A 93 -1.60 2.14 -9.94
C LYS A 93 -1.09 1.42 -11.19
N GLN A 94 -1.27 0.10 -11.26
CA GLN A 94 -0.88 -0.67 -12.45
C GLN A 94 -1.61 -0.18 -13.71
N LYS A 95 -2.91 0.15 -13.59
CA LYS A 95 -3.69 0.67 -14.72
C LYS A 95 -3.27 2.09 -15.12
N GLU A 96 -2.88 2.92 -14.16
CA GLU A 96 -2.34 4.26 -14.42
C GLU A 96 -1.02 4.16 -15.20
N GLU A 97 -0.09 3.30 -14.75
CA GLU A 97 1.19 3.03 -15.42
C GLU A 97 0.99 2.54 -16.87
N GLU A 98 0.11 1.54 -17.07
CA GLU A 98 -0.21 1.02 -18.41
C GLU A 98 -0.82 2.08 -19.33
N LYS A 99 -1.59 3.03 -18.77
CA LYS A 99 -2.21 4.10 -19.55
C LYS A 99 -1.18 5.14 -19.96
N GLU A 100 -0.27 5.51 -19.07
CA GLU A 100 0.83 6.43 -19.39
C GLU A 100 1.78 5.85 -20.45
N GLU A 101 2.09 4.55 -20.39
CA GLU A 101 2.91 3.88 -21.41
C GLU A 101 2.24 3.93 -22.78
N LYS A 102 0.93 3.62 -22.87
CA LYS A 102 0.17 3.71 -24.12
C LYS A 102 0.10 5.14 -24.65
N GLU A 103 -0.04 6.14 -23.78
CA GLU A 103 -0.05 7.55 -24.20
C GLU A 103 1.33 7.98 -24.75
N LYS A 104 2.44 7.50 -24.16
CA LYS A 104 3.79 7.73 -24.68
C LYS A 104 4.02 7.07 -26.04
N GLU A 105 3.61 5.80 -26.21
CA GLU A 105 3.69 5.10 -27.49
C GLU A 105 2.93 5.85 -28.60
N ILE A 106 1.71 6.32 -28.32
CA ILE A 106 0.91 7.09 -29.29
C ILE A 106 1.60 8.41 -29.67
N ILE A 107 2.28 9.07 -28.72
CA ILE A 107 3.02 10.31 -29.00
C ILE A 107 4.26 10.02 -29.84
N GLU A 108 5.04 8.98 -29.52
CA GLU A 108 6.22 8.58 -30.29
C GLU A 108 5.85 8.15 -31.72
N GLU A 109 4.78 7.37 -31.89
CA GLU A 109 4.27 6.99 -33.21
C GLU A 109 3.86 8.23 -34.04
N LYS A 110 3.18 9.20 -33.42
CA LYS A 110 2.81 10.46 -34.08
C LYS A 110 4.04 11.25 -34.49
N VAL A 111 5.05 11.38 -33.62
CA VAL A 111 6.28 12.12 -33.94
C VAL A 111 7.02 11.46 -35.12
N ASN A 112 7.13 10.14 -35.15
CA ASN A 112 7.74 9.41 -36.27
C ASN A 112 6.95 9.55 -37.58
N TYR A 113 5.62 9.69 -37.54
CA TYR A 113 4.81 9.80 -38.76
C TYR A 113 4.90 11.19 -39.45
N TYR A 114 5.37 12.21 -38.72
CA TYR A 114 5.53 13.58 -39.22
C TYR A 114 7.00 13.98 -39.50
N THR A 115 7.93 13.01 -39.45
CA THR A 115 9.35 13.19 -39.82
C THR A 115 9.66 12.49 -41.13
#